data_AF-A0A1I7F1H6-F1
#
_entry.id   AF-A0A1I7F1H6-F1
#
_cell.length_a   1.000
_cell.length_b   1.000
_cell.length_c   1.000
_cell.angle_alpha   90.00
_cell.angle_beta   90.00
_cell.angle_gamma   90.00
#
_symmetry.space_group_name_H-M   'P 1'
#
loop_
_entity.id
_entity.type
_entity.pdbx_description
1 polymer ?
#
loop_
_entity_poly.entity_id
_entity_poly.type
_entity_poly.pdbx_seq_one_letter_code
_entity_poly.pdbx_strand_id
1 'polypeptide(L)'
;MSKARSRDANTPAAPSTQMFEWWQEQWAQNANPIARMQLAWMESLTQAMQFEAEFLAAMAENGVKMANCFHGEEAPKTPGELHNCYQKLLKHATEAHMERMEKASSLTHDFRKRIWEEI
;
A
#
# COMPACT_ATOMS: atom_id res chain seq x y z
N MET A 1 41.22 -40.94 50.50
CA MET A 1 39.99 -40.12 50.65
C MET A 1 40.42 -38.66 50.47
N SER A 2 39.88 -37.81 49.60
CA SER A 2 38.74 -37.88 48.70
C SER A 2 39.01 -36.91 47.53
N LYS A 3 38.68 -37.35 46.31
CA LYS A 3 38.79 -36.57 45.07
C LYS A 3 37.76 -35.44 45.12
N ALA A 4 38.22 -34.19 45.12
CA ALA A 4 37.36 -33.03 44.95
C ALA A 4 36.69 -33.12 43.58
N ARG A 5 35.44 -33.57 43.58
CA ARG A 5 34.59 -33.64 42.39
C ARG A 5 34.23 -32.21 42.01
N SER A 6 34.83 -31.74 40.93
CA SER A 6 34.40 -30.56 40.18
C SER A 6 32.88 -30.51 40.14
N ARG A 7 32.33 -29.41 40.64
CA ARG A 7 30.90 -29.18 40.78
C ARG A 7 30.46 -28.05 39.86
N ASP A 8 31.04 -27.96 38.67
CA ASP A 8 30.71 -26.93 37.68
C ASP A 8 30.43 -27.56 36.32
N ALA A 9 29.25 -28.18 36.17
CA ALA A 9 28.64 -28.49 34.85
C ALA A 9 27.24 -29.12 35.02
N ASN A 10 26.29 -28.37 35.58
CA ASN A 10 24.84 -28.46 35.32
C ASN A 10 24.07 -27.80 36.47
N THR A 11 24.06 -26.48 36.49
CA THR A 11 22.91 -25.78 37.07
C THR A 11 21.94 -25.58 35.90
N PRO A 12 20.76 -26.23 35.89
CA PRO A 12 19.77 -25.93 34.86
C PRO A 12 19.46 -24.45 34.95
N ALA A 13 19.60 -23.75 33.82
CA ALA A 13 19.22 -22.35 33.72
C ALA A 13 17.81 -22.17 34.28
N ALA A 14 17.58 -21.06 34.99
CA ALA A 14 16.27 -20.80 35.59
C ALA A 14 15.18 -20.96 34.53
N PRO A 15 14.00 -21.53 34.87
CA PRO A 15 12.93 -21.80 33.90
C PRO A 15 12.56 -20.58 33.05
N SER A 16 12.69 -19.38 33.62
CA SER A 16 12.49 -18.10 32.94
C SER A 16 13.52 -17.83 31.84
N THR A 17 14.78 -18.21 32.03
CA THR A 17 15.86 -18.03 31.07
C THR A 17 15.71 -18.99 29.88
N GLN A 18 15.34 -20.25 30.14
CA GLN A 18 15.05 -21.22 29.05
C GLN A 18 13.82 -20.84 28.24
N MET A 19 12.75 -20.36 28.88
CA MET A 19 11.58 -19.85 28.15
C MET A 19 11.91 -18.62 27.29
N PHE A 20 12.78 -17.74 27.79
CA PHE A 20 13.19 -16.54 27.04
C PHE A 20 14.08 -16.90 25.83
N GLU A 21 15.01 -17.83 25.99
CA GLU A 21 15.85 -18.34 24.90
C GLU A 21 15.02 -19.06 23.83
N TRP A 22 14.08 -19.92 24.23
CA TRP A 22 13.13 -20.54 23.32
C TRP A 22 12.28 -19.50 22.57
N TRP A 23 11.80 -18.47 23.26
CA TRP A 23 11.03 -17.39 22.65
C TRP A 23 11.84 -16.58 21.63
N GLN A 24 13.12 -16.33 21.92
CA GLN A 24 14.04 -15.68 20.98
C GLN A 24 14.32 -16.54 19.75
N GLU A 25 14.52 -17.86 19.91
CA GLU A 25 14.68 -18.77 18.78
C GLU A 25 13.43 -18.81 17.90
N GLN A 26 12.24 -18.80 18.50
CA GLN A 26 10.99 -18.72 17.75
C GLN A 26 10.88 -17.40 16.96
N TRP A 27 11.29 -16.27 17.54
CA TRP A 27 11.33 -14.99 16.82
C TRP A 27 12.36 -14.98 15.68
N ALA A 28 13.54 -15.54 15.91
CA ALA A 28 14.59 -15.63 14.90
C ALA A 28 14.17 -16.53 13.72
N GLN A 29 13.45 -17.62 13.99
CA GLN A 29 12.90 -18.51 12.95
C GLN A 29 11.74 -17.85 12.18
N ASN A 30 10.94 -17.00 12.84
CA ASN A 30 9.80 -16.29 12.24
C ASN A 30 10.12 -14.88 11.70
N ALA A 31 11.38 -14.45 11.71
CA ALA A 31 11.77 -13.16 11.12
C ALA A 31 11.54 -13.13 9.58
N ASN A 32 11.56 -14.30 8.93
CA ASN A 32 11.36 -14.45 7.48
C ASN A 32 9.92 -14.10 7.03
N PRO A 33 8.84 -14.66 7.62
CA PRO A 33 7.47 -14.27 7.27
C PRO A 33 7.14 -12.81 7.62
N ILE A 34 7.70 -12.24 8.70
CA ILE A 34 7.51 -10.81 9.02
C ILE A 34 8.13 -9.93 7.93
N ALA A 35 9.35 -10.25 7.47
CA ALA A 35 9.99 -9.52 6.39
C ALA A 35 9.21 -9.63 5.07
N ARG A 36 8.63 -10.80 4.75
CA ARG A 36 7.77 -10.99 3.58
C ARG A 36 6.47 -10.20 3.66
N MET A 37 5.83 -10.18 4.83
CA MET A 37 4.65 -9.37 5.08
C MET A 37 4.95 -7.87 4.91
N GLN A 38 6.09 -7.39 5.44
CA GLN A 38 6.53 -6.01 5.25
C GLN A 38 6.78 -5.69 3.77
N LEU A 39 7.38 -6.61 3.02
CA LEU A 39 7.61 -6.46 1.59
C LEU A 39 6.29 -6.41 0.82
N ALA A 40 5.36 -7.33 1.07
CA ALA A 40 4.03 -7.33 0.47
C ALA A 40 3.27 -6.03 0.75
N TRP A 41 3.40 -5.48 1.96
CA TRP A 41 2.81 -4.18 2.31
C TRP A 41 3.42 -3.01 1.54
N MET A 42 4.75 -2.97 1.39
CA MET A 42 5.42 -1.93 0.59
C MET A 42 5.08 -2.03 -0.90
N GLU A 43 4.96 -3.24 -1.44
CA GLU A 43 4.53 -3.45 -2.83
C GLU A 43 3.11 -2.93 -3.06
N SER A 44 2.17 -3.25 -2.16
CA SER A 44 0.80 -2.74 -2.25
C SER A 44 0.71 -1.22 -2.09
N LEU A 45 1.51 -0.63 -1.20
CA LEU A 45 1.63 0.83 -1.08
C LEU A 45 2.15 1.47 -2.36
N THR A 46 3.18 0.89 -2.97
CA THR A 46 3.78 1.40 -4.21
C THR A 46 2.77 1.35 -5.36
N GLN A 47 2.02 0.26 -5.48
CA GLN A 47 0.95 0.11 -6.47
C GLN A 47 -0.16 1.17 -6.27
N ALA A 48 -0.58 1.41 -5.03
CA ALA A 48 -1.56 2.44 -4.73
C ALA A 48 -1.03 3.85 -5.07
N MET A 49 0.22 4.15 -4.72
CA MET A 49 0.84 5.44 -5.04
C MET A 49 0.96 5.68 -6.54
N GLN A 50 1.36 4.67 -7.30
CA GLN A 50 1.49 4.79 -8.75
C GLN A 50 0.14 5.09 -9.41
N PHE A 51 -0.90 4.42 -8.94
CA PHE A 51 -2.25 4.64 -9.44
C PHE A 51 -2.80 6.04 -9.06
N GLU A 52 -2.56 6.51 -7.83
CA GLU A 52 -2.94 7.87 -7.44
C GLU A 52 -2.18 8.93 -8.26
N ALA A 53 -0.92 8.67 -8.62
CA ALA A 53 -0.15 9.57 -9.49
C ALA A 53 -0.75 9.65 -10.91
N GLU A 54 -1.18 8.52 -11.49
CA GLU A 54 -1.88 8.48 -12.78
C GLU A 54 -3.19 9.28 -12.73
N PHE A 55 -3.98 9.11 -11.66
CA PHE A 55 -5.20 9.87 -11.46
C PHE A 55 -4.93 11.38 -11.35
N LEU A 56 -3.92 11.79 -10.59
CA LEU A 56 -3.52 13.19 -10.46
C LEU A 56 -3.05 13.79 -11.78
N ALA A 57 -2.32 13.02 -12.59
CA ALA A 57 -1.89 13.45 -13.92
C ALA A 57 -3.10 13.66 -14.85
N ALA A 58 -4.06 12.72 -14.86
CA ALA A 58 -5.29 12.84 -15.64
C ALA A 58 -6.13 14.05 -15.21
N MET A 59 -6.22 14.33 -13.91
CA MET A 59 -6.91 15.50 -13.37
C MET A 59 -6.22 16.81 -13.75
N ALA A 60 -4.88 16.86 -13.72
CA ALA A 60 -4.11 18.02 -14.15
C ALA A 60 -4.31 18.31 -15.65
N GLU A 61 -4.28 17.28 -16.51
CA GLU A 61 -4.58 17.41 -17.94
C GLU A 61 -6.00 17.92 -18.16
N ASN A 62 -6.97 17.42 -17.39
CA ASN A 62 -8.35 17.88 -17.44
C ASN A 62 -8.48 19.35 -16.99
N GLY A 63 -7.67 19.78 -16.01
CA GLY A 63 -7.57 21.18 -15.59
C GLY A 63 -7.04 22.10 -16.70
N VAL A 64 -6.05 21.65 -17.48
CA VAL A 64 -5.57 22.39 -18.66
C VAL A 64 -6.65 22.48 -19.73
N LYS A 65 -7.35 21.36 -20.01
CA LYS A 65 -8.51 21.35 -20.92
C LYS A 65 -9.62 22.30 -20.46
N MET A 66 -9.84 22.39 -19.14
CA MET A 66 -10.78 23.33 -18.54
C MET A 66 -10.38 24.78 -18.80
N ALA A 67 -9.12 25.12 -18.51
CA ALA A 67 -8.60 26.46 -18.72
C ALA A 67 -8.70 26.89 -20.19
N ASN A 68 -8.33 26.00 -21.12
CA ASN A 68 -8.43 26.21 -22.57
C ASN A 68 -9.88 26.36 -23.03
N CYS A 69 -10.82 25.65 -22.41
CA CYS A 69 -12.21 25.81 -22.79
C CYS A 69 -12.80 27.17 -22.39
N PHE A 70 -12.21 27.86 -21.41
CA PHE A 70 -12.64 29.21 -21.02
C PHE A 70 -11.76 30.32 -21.62
N HIS A 71 -10.67 29.98 -22.32
CA HIS A 71 -9.71 30.95 -22.86
C HIS A 71 -9.31 30.65 -24.31
N GLY A 72 -9.26 31.68 -25.16
CA GLY A 72 -8.78 31.58 -26.55
C GLY A 72 -9.87 31.84 -27.60
N GLU A 73 -9.54 31.64 -28.88
CA GLU A 73 -10.49 31.82 -30.00
C GLU A 73 -11.64 30.79 -30.00
N GLU A 74 -11.43 29.64 -29.35
CA GLU A 74 -12.39 28.54 -29.18
C GLU A 74 -13.27 28.70 -27.93
N ALA A 75 -13.14 29.80 -27.18
CA ALA A 75 -13.98 30.05 -26.01
C ALA A 75 -15.47 30.07 -26.40
N PRO A 76 -16.34 29.39 -25.64
CA PRO A 76 -17.77 29.31 -25.92
C PRO A 76 -18.39 30.68 -26.12
N LYS A 77 -19.03 30.89 -27.27
CA LYS A 77 -19.74 32.14 -27.60
C LYS A 77 -21.21 32.04 -27.26
N THR A 78 -21.71 30.82 -27.09
CA THR A 78 -23.10 30.54 -26.74
C THR A 78 -23.22 29.74 -25.44
N PRO A 79 -24.35 29.88 -24.72
CA PRO A 79 -24.63 29.08 -23.52
C PRO A 79 -24.61 27.56 -23.78
N GLY A 80 -24.98 27.12 -24.99
CA GLY A 80 -24.98 25.71 -25.38
C GLY A 80 -23.58 25.13 -25.53
N GLU A 81 -22.65 25.88 -26.12
CA GLU A 81 -21.23 25.49 -26.21
C GLU A 81 -20.58 25.42 -24.83
N LEU A 82 -20.92 26.36 -23.94
CA LEU A 82 -20.41 26.40 -22.57
C LEU A 82 -20.89 25.20 -21.77
N HIS A 83 -22.18 24.88 -21.88
CA HIS A 83 -22.77 23.69 -21.26
C HIS A 83 -22.11 22.40 -21.77
N ASN A 84 -21.92 22.28 -23.09
CA ASN A 84 -21.30 21.10 -23.70
C ASN A 84 -19.85 20.92 -23.24
N CYS A 85 -19.10 22.01 -23.14
CA CYS A 85 -17.76 21.96 -22.60
C CYS A 85 -17.72 21.52 -21.12
N TYR A 86 -18.58 22.12 -20.28
CA TYR A 86 -18.68 21.76 -18.88
C TYR A 86 -19.09 20.29 -18.69
N GLN A 87 -20.02 19.81 -19.52
CA GLN A 87 -20.48 18.43 -19.49
C GLN A 87 -19.36 17.44 -19.87
N LYS A 88 -18.52 17.76 -20.86
CA LYS A 88 -17.35 16.96 -21.23
C LYS A 88 -16.33 16.88 -20.10
N LEU A 89 -16.04 18.02 -19.46
CA LEU A 89 -15.13 18.10 -18.31
C LEU A 89 -15.60 17.26 -17.13
N LEU A 90 -16.87 17.41 -16.74
CA LEU A 90 -17.48 16.64 -15.66
C LEU A 90 -17.49 15.15 -15.97
N LYS A 91 -17.83 14.77 -17.20
CA LYS A 91 -17.83 13.38 -17.63
C LYS A 91 -16.45 12.76 -17.46
N HIS A 92 -15.41 13.43 -17.95
CA HIS A 92 -14.03 12.94 -17.87
C HIS A 92 -13.52 12.84 -16.42
N ALA A 93 -13.81 13.84 -15.58
CA ALA A 93 -13.46 13.81 -14.15
C ALA A 93 -14.20 12.68 -13.40
N THR A 94 -15.47 12.46 -13.73
CA THR A 94 -16.29 11.40 -13.13
C THR A 94 -15.80 10.02 -13.55
N GLU A 95 -15.47 9.83 -14.83
CA GLU A 95 -14.91 8.58 -15.35
C GLU A 95 -13.57 8.25 -14.67
N ALA A 96 -12.65 9.21 -14.58
CA ALA A 96 -11.37 9.04 -13.88
C ALA A 96 -11.56 8.71 -12.38
N HIS A 97 -12.55 9.34 -11.73
CA HIS A 97 -12.88 9.04 -10.34
C HIS A 97 -13.50 7.64 -10.16
N MET A 98 -14.35 7.19 -11.08
CA MET A 98 -14.95 5.86 -11.03
C MET A 98 -13.90 4.78 -11.25
N GLU A 99 -12.99 4.97 -12.21
CA GLU A 99 -11.84 4.08 -12.42
C GLU A 99 -10.96 4.01 -11.16
N ARG A 100 -10.79 5.14 -10.47
CA ARG A 100 -10.09 5.19 -9.19
C ARG A 100 -10.76 4.39 -8.09
N MET A 101 -12.06 4.51 -7.97
CA MET A 101 -12.83 3.76 -6.99
C MET A 101 -12.73 2.25 -7.25
N GLU A 102 -12.83 1.84 -8.51
CA GLU A 102 -12.72 0.43 -8.92
C GLU A 102 -11.34 -0.15 -8.57
N LYS A 103 -10.25 0.51 -8.99
CA LYS A 103 -8.88 0.07 -8.68
C LYS A 103 -8.55 0.10 -7.19
N ALA A 104 -9.03 1.08 -6.44
CA ALA A 104 -8.85 1.11 -4.98
C ALA A 104 -9.56 -0.08 -4.30
N SER A 105 -10.72 -0.48 -4.82
CA SER A 105 -11.47 -1.62 -4.30
C SER A 105 -10.77 -2.95 -4.57
N SER A 106 -10.13 -3.12 -5.74
CA SER A 106 -9.37 -4.33 -6.09
C SER A 106 -8.05 -4.45 -5.32
N LEU A 107 -7.30 -3.35 -5.17
CA LEU A 107 -6.03 -3.33 -4.41
C LEU A 107 -6.22 -3.82 -2.97
N THR A 108 -7.33 -3.45 -2.34
CA THR A 108 -7.64 -3.89 -0.97
C THR A 108 -7.95 -5.39 -0.90
N HIS A 109 -8.49 -5.97 -1.97
CA HIS A 109 -8.72 -7.41 -2.06
C HIS A 109 -7.41 -8.16 -2.30
N ASP A 110 -6.59 -7.68 -3.24
CA ASP A 110 -5.31 -8.30 -3.61
C ASP A 110 -4.30 -8.25 -2.48
N PHE A 111 -4.22 -7.13 -1.75
CA PHE A 111 -3.36 -7.02 -0.56
C PHE A 111 -3.74 -8.05 0.51
N ARG A 112 -5.04 -8.19 0.81
CA ARG A 112 -5.52 -9.18 1.79
C ARG A 112 -5.19 -10.60 1.34
N LYS A 113 -5.35 -10.89 0.05
CA LYS A 113 -4.99 -12.20 -0.51
C LYS A 113 -3.48 -12.49 -0.37
N ARG A 114 -2.61 -11.54 -0.74
CA ARG A 114 -1.15 -11.69 -0.60
C ARG A 114 -0.70 -11.91 0.83
N ILE A 115 -1.32 -11.21 1.80
CA ILE A 115 -1.05 -11.47 3.23
C ILE A 115 -1.46 -12.89 3.61
N TRP A 116 -2.64 -13.33 3.20
CA TRP A 116 -3.15 -14.67 3.52
C TRP A 116 -2.33 -15.80 2.88
N GLU A 117 -1.66 -15.56 1.76
CA GLU A 117 -0.77 -16.53 1.10
C GLU A 117 0.61 -16.63 1.78
N GLU A 118 1.00 -15.62 2.59
CA GLU A 118 2.30 -15.57 3.29
C GLU A 118 2.24 -15.95 4.79
N ILE A 119 1.02 -16.12 5.35
CA ILE A 119 0.76 -16.62 6.72
C ILE A 119 0.59 -18.15 6.68
#